data_AF-X0YK95-F1
#
_entry.id   AF-X0YK95-F1
#
_cell.length_a   1.000
_cell.length_b   1.000
_cell.length_c   1.000
_cell.angle_alpha   90.00
_cell.angle_beta   90.00
_cell.angle_gamma   90.00
#
_symmetry.space_group_name_H-M   'P 1'
#
loop_
_entity.id
_entity.type
_entity.pdbx_description
1 polymer ?
#
loop_
_entity_poly.entity_id
_entity_poly.type
_entity_poly.pdbx_seq_one_letter_code
_entity_poly.pdbx_strand_id
1 'polypeptide(L)'
;RRDIERYGFIRRTDASLPDYLARYHRLPYDNWSRLAHRKFDLVLRFENLQQDFSKMIEMVGATQVRPLPQKNATGQRDAGHLQYYTPEALERANRIFGPFMQRWGYELPPEWGGVSVLGRVQFAVLAGPRHLYWRFIRYNSGFSGRMLRRFLGLKAAA
;
A
#
# COMPACT_ATOMS: atom_id res chain seq x y z
N ARG A 1 9.84 15.26 -6.70
CA ARG A 1 9.58 16.45 -5.84
C ARG A 1 9.04 16.07 -4.46
N ARG A 2 7.97 15.26 -4.34
CA ARG A 2 7.42 14.81 -3.04
C ARG A 2 8.41 14.02 -2.18
N ASP A 3 9.17 13.10 -2.77
CA ASP A 3 10.10 12.27 -1.99
C ASP A 3 11.31 13.08 -1.49
N ILE A 4 11.77 14.06 -2.28
CA ILE A 4 12.81 15.02 -1.86
C ILE A 4 12.31 15.88 -0.69
N GLU A 5 11.05 16.32 -0.72
CA GLU A 5 10.45 17.09 0.37
C GLU A 5 10.37 16.26 1.66
N ARG A 6 9.90 15.01 1.56
CA ARG A 6 9.82 14.07 2.68
C ARG A 6 11.20 13.75 3.25
N TYR A 7 12.17 13.47 2.39
CA TYR A 7 13.56 13.27 2.78
C TYR A 7 14.12 14.52 3.49
N GLY A 8 13.87 15.70 2.94
CA GLY A 8 14.27 16.97 3.54
C GLY A 8 13.58 17.27 4.87
N PHE A 9 12.36 16.80 5.10
CA PHE A 9 11.71 16.85 6.42
C PHE A 9 12.46 15.97 7.41
N ILE A 10 12.67 14.69 7.08
CA ILE A 10 13.38 13.73 7.94
C ILE A 10 14.76 14.27 8.33
N ARG A 11 15.54 14.74 7.34
CA ARG A 11 16.91 15.24 7.56
C ARG A 11 17.00 16.54 8.36
N ARG A 12 15.98 17.42 8.30
CA ARG A 12 16.02 18.73 8.97
C ARG A 12 15.47 18.70 10.39
N THR A 13 14.53 17.81 10.68
CA THR A 13 13.87 17.74 11.99
C THR A 13 14.27 16.51 12.79
N ASP A 14 15.13 15.65 12.24
CA ASP A 14 15.44 14.33 12.79
C ASP A 14 14.16 13.52 13.10
N ALA A 15 13.21 13.54 12.16
CA ALA A 15 11.87 13.01 12.39
C ALA A 15 11.88 11.50 12.67
N SER A 16 11.17 11.08 13.73
CA SER A 16 10.94 9.68 14.02
C SER A 16 9.89 9.06 13.08
N LEU A 17 9.75 7.72 13.10
CA LEU A 17 8.70 7.02 12.35
C LEU A 17 7.27 7.50 12.74
N PRO A 18 6.92 7.65 14.04
CA PRO A 18 5.68 8.29 14.46
C PRO A 18 5.44 9.67 13.82
N ASP A 19 6.44 10.56 13.84
CA ASP A 19 6.34 11.90 13.28
C ASP A 19 6.08 11.87 11.77
N TYR A 20 6.78 10.99 11.08
CA TYR A 20 6.62 10.78 9.65
C TYR A 20 5.20 10.29 9.31
N LEU A 21 4.72 9.26 10.01
CA LEU A 21 3.37 8.73 9.82
C LEU A 21 2.31 9.79 10.15
N ALA A 22 2.49 10.55 11.24
CA ALA A 22 1.58 11.61 11.63
C ALA A 22 1.46 12.73 10.58
N ARG A 23 2.60 13.11 9.98
CA ARG A 23 2.65 14.17 8.98
C ARG A 23 2.09 13.74 7.63
N TYR A 24 2.49 12.57 7.14
CA TYR A 24 2.24 12.18 5.74
C TYR A 24 1.16 11.11 5.56
N HIS A 25 0.73 10.45 6.62
CA HIS A 25 -0.22 9.33 6.58
C HIS A 25 -1.36 9.54 7.59
N ARG A 26 -2.25 10.50 7.29
CA ARG A 26 -3.39 10.86 8.15
C ARG A 26 -4.66 10.04 7.89
N LEU A 27 -4.74 9.40 6.73
CA LEU A 27 -5.89 8.61 6.29
C LEU A 27 -5.46 7.17 6.02
N PRO A 28 -6.38 6.19 6.13
CA PRO A 28 -6.09 4.81 5.77
C PRO A 28 -5.52 4.70 4.37
N TYR A 29 -4.43 3.97 4.22
CA TYR A 29 -3.81 3.70 2.94
C TYR A 29 -4.77 2.94 2.03
N ASP A 30 -4.78 3.29 0.75
CA ASP A 30 -5.50 2.59 -0.30
C ASP A 30 -4.91 3.00 -1.64
N ASN A 31 -5.10 2.17 -2.67
CA ASN A 31 -4.54 2.41 -3.98
C ASN A 31 -5.48 1.93 -5.10
N TRP A 32 -5.08 2.25 -6.33
CA TRP A 32 -5.90 2.01 -7.52
C TRP A 32 -6.28 0.54 -7.73
N SER A 33 -5.45 -0.40 -7.25
CA SER A 33 -5.70 -1.83 -7.43
C SER A 33 -6.96 -2.30 -6.70
N ARG A 34 -7.51 -1.49 -5.78
CA ARG A 34 -8.87 -1.66 -5.24
C ARG A 34 -9.93 -1.85 -6.33
N LEU A 35 -9.82 -1.14 -7.46
CA LEU A 35 -10.79 -1.19 -8.55
C LEU A 35 -10.91 -2.58 -9.16
N ALA A 36 -9.80 -3.32 -9.19
CA ALA A 36 -9.70 -4.64 -9.79
C ALA A 36 -9.49 -5.75 -8.75
N HIS A 37 -9.53 -5.43 -7.46
CA HIS A 37 -9.18 -6.37 -6.39
C HIS A 37 -9.95 -7.70 -6.47
N ARG A 38 -11.25 -7.66 -6.81
CA ARG A 38 -12.09 -8.87 -6.98
C ARG A 38 -11.96 -9.56 -8.35
N LYS A 39 -11.14 -9.01 -9.24
CA LYS A 39 -10.90 -9.51 -10.60
C LYS A 39 -9.55 -10.22 -10.73
N PHE A 40 -8.73 -10.22 -9.69
CA PHE A 40 -7.46 -10.92 -9.70
C PHE A 40 -7.68 -12.38 -9.32
N ASP A 41 -7.21 -13.30 -10.16
CA ASP A 41 -7.26 -14.74 -9.87
C ASP A 41 -6.19 -15.16 -8.85
N LEU A 42 -5.08 -14.41 -8.79
CA LEU A 42 -3.97 -14.65 -7.86
C LEU A 42 -3.25 -13.35 -7.49
N VAL A 43 -2.82 -13.25 -6.23
CA VAL A 43 -1.95 -12.17 -5.72
C VAL A 43 -0.65 -12.81 -5.26
N LEU A 44 0.46 -12.50 -5.95
CA LEU A 44 1.79 -12.98 -5.58
C LEU A 44 2.34 -12.12 -4.44
N ARG A 45 2.77 -12.76 -3.35
CA ARG A 45 3.28 -12.11 -2.14
C ARG A 45 4.78 -12.26 -2.06
N PHE A 46 5.49 -11.27 -1.53
CA PHE A 46 6.95 -11.34 -1.42
C PHE A 46 7.40 -12.42 -0.43
N GLU A 47 6.62 -12.62 0.63
CA GLU A 47 6.87 -13.57 1.69
C GLU A 47 6.87 -15.02 1.18
N ASN A 48 6.02 -15.31 0.18
CA ASN A 48 5.84 -16.64 -0.43
C ASN A 48 6.08 -16.60 -1.94
N LEU A 49 6.98 -15.73 -2.41
CA LEU A 49 7.07 -15.36 -3.82
C LEU A 49 7.35 -16.54 -4.74
N GLN A 50 8.23 -17.45 -4.31
CA GLN A 50 8.55 -18.64 -5.09
C GLN A 50 7.34 -19.58 -5.19
N GLN A 51 6.63 -19.80 -4.09
CA GLN A 51 5.47 -20.68 -4.03
C GLN A 51 4.31 -20.11 -4.86
N ASP A 52 4.02 -18.83 -4.71
CA ASP A 52 2.98 -18.15 -5.48
C ASP A 52 3.31 -18.11 -6.98
N PHE A 53 4.60 -17.95 -7.32
CA PHE A 53 5.06 -18.03 -8.70
C PHE A 53 4.87 -19.42 -9.30
N SER A 54 5.25 -20.48 -8.58
CA SER A 54 5.03 -21.86 -9.03
C SER A 54 3.55 -22.16 -9.26
N LYS A 55 2.69 -21.73 -8.34
CA LYS A 55 1.23 -21.85 -8.47
C LYS A 55 0.69 -21.08 -9.69
N MET A 56 1.19 -19.88 -9.93
CA MET A 56 0.80 -19.08 -11.09
C MET A 56 1.12 -19.78 -12.41
N ILE A 57 2.31 -20.39 -12.53
CA ILE A 57 2.73 -21.13 -13.72
C ILE A 57 1.84 -22.35 -13.97
N GLU A 58 1.49 -23.08 -12.90
CA GLU A 58 0.54 -24.20 -12.97
C GLU A 58 -0.86 -23.74 -13.42
N MET A 59 -1.37 -22.64 -12.86
CA MET A 59 -2.69 -22.08 -13.19
C MET A 59 -2.83 -21.70 -14.67
N VAL A 60 -1.74 -21.32 -15.33
CA VAL A 60 -1.75 -21.00 -16.78
C VAL A 60 -1.47 -22.22 -17.67
N GLY A 61 -1.36 -23.42 -17.10
CA GLY A 61 -1.13 -24.67 -17.82
C GLY A 61 0.30 -24.82 -18.35
N ALA A 62 1.27 -24.10 -17.77
CA ALA A 62 2.66 -24.16 -18.18
C ALA A 62 3.49 -25.00 -17.19
N THR A 63 4.63 -25.53 -17.66
CA THR A 63 5.60 -26.23 -16.81
C THR A 63 6.70 -25.27 -16.37
N GLN A 64 6.96 -25.20 -15.07
CA GLN A 64 8.03 -24.37 -14.55
C GLN A 64 9.40 -24.99 -14.87
N VAL A 65 10.22 -24.28 -15.65
CA VAL A 65 11.57 -24.73 -16.04
C VAL A 65 12.61 -24.53 -14.93
N ARG A 66 12.48 -23.45 -14.14
CA ARG A 66 13.43 -23.11 -13.05
C ARG A 66 12.78 -22.23 -11.97
N PRO A 67 13.30 -22.20 -10.74
CA PRO A 67 12.87 -21.25 -9.70
C PRO A 67 13.21 -19.79 -10.07
N LEU A 68 12.57 -18.84 -9.37
CA LEU A 68 12.90 -17.43 -9.44
C LEU A 68 14.34 -17.21 -8.95
N PRO A 69 15.14 -16.39 -9.65
CA PRO A 69 16.49 -16.09 -9.23
C PRO A 69 16.46 -15.25 -7.95
N GLN A 70 17.07 -15.75 -6.88
CA GLN A 70 17.30 -14.97 -5.67
C GLN A 70 18.55 -14.11 -5.86
N LYS A 71 18.39 -12.93 -6.45
CA LYS A 71 19.44 -11.90 -6.52
C LYS A 71 19.09 -10.75 -5.57
N ASN A 72 20.10 -10.16 -4.93
CA ASN A 72 19.95 -9.04 -3.97
C ASN A 72 19.30 -9.40 -2.63
N ALA A 73 19.66 -10.54 -2.03
CA ALA A 73 19.42 -10.72 -0.60
C ALA A 73 20.23 -9.67 0.16
N THR A 74 19.59 -8.62 0.67
CA THR A 74 20.25 -7.61 1.49
C THR A 74 20.70 -8.25 2.80
N GLY A 75 21.98 -8.59 2.90
CA GLY A 75 22.56 -9.33 4.04
C GLY A 75 22.66 -8.57 5.37
N GLN A 76 21.99 -7.42 5.53
CA GLN A 76 22.04 -6.58 6.73
C GLN A 76 20.67 -6.40 7.43
N ARG A 77 19.74 -7.34 7.26
CA ARG A 77 18.45 -7.32 7.96
C ARG A 77 18.41 -8.36 9.09
N ASP A 78 19.35 -8.28 10.03
CA ASP A 78 19.37 -9.19 11.18
C ASP A 78 18.29 -8.87 12.21
N ALA A 79 17.74 -7.66 12.19
CA ALA A 79 16.67 -7.28 13.09
C ALA A 79 15.37 -7.05 12.32
N GLY A 80 14.33 -7.77 12.76
CA GLY A 80 13.00 -7.72 12.17
C GLY A 80 12.50 -6.28 12.08
N HIS A 81 11.81 -5.94 10.99
CA HIS A 81 11.33 -4.58 10.70
C HIS A 81 10.49 -3.95 11.83
N LEU A 82 9.95 -4.76 12.74
CA LEU A 82 9.22 -4.34 13.93
C LEU A 82 10.08 -3.56 14.94
N GLN A 83 11.41 -3.73 14.94
CA GLN A 83 12.30 -2.96 15.82
C GLN A 83 12.20 -1.44 15.62
N TYR A 84 11.76 -1.01 14.44
CA TYR A 84 11.62 0.41 14.11
C TYR A 84 10.29 1.00 14.60
N TYR A 85 9.40 0.18 15.17
CA TYR A 85 8.09 0.60 15.61
C TYR A 85 8.05 0.80 17.13
N THR A 86 7.81 2.04 17.55
CA THR A 86 7.34 2.33 18.90
C THR A 86 5.86 1.92 19.04
N PRO A 87 5.33 1.75 20.26
CA PRO A 87 3.90 1.47 20.46
C PRO A 87 2.98 2.48 19.75
N GLU A 88 3.33 3.77 19.76
CA GLU A 88 2.58 4.80 19.03
C GLU A 88 2.66 4.60 17.50
N ALA A 89 3.84 4.26 16.98
CA ALA A 89 4.01 3.95 15.56
C ALA A 89 3.15 2.75 15.15
N LEU A 90 3.08 1.71 15.98
CA LEU A 90 2.26 0.51 15.73
C LEU A 90 0.78 0.86 15.65
N GLU A 91 0.24 1.57 16.64
CA GLU A 91 -1.18 1.93 16.67
C GLU A 91 -1.55 2.77 15.43
N ARG A 92 -0.70 3.76 15.12
CA ARG A 92 -0.89 4.63 13.96
C ARG A 92 -0.79 3.85 12.66
N ALA A 93 0.23 3.01 12.50
CA ALA A 93 0.41 2.18 11.31
C ALA A 93 -0.74 1.18 11.14
N ASN A 94 -1.26 0.59 12.23
CA ASN A 94 -2.43 -0.26 12.20
C ASN A 94 -3.66 0.51 11.68
N ARG A 95 -3.92 1.71 12.20
CA ARG A 95 -5.01 2.58 11.70
C ARG A 95 -4.86 2.91 10.21
N ILE A 96 -3.63 3.13 9.74
CA ILE A 96 -3.35 3.52 8.36
C ILE A 96 -3.44 2.31 7.42
N PHE A 97 -2.67 1.25 7.69
CA PHE A 97 -2.40 0.16 6.77
C PHE A 97 -3.24 -1.09 7.06
N GLY A 98 -3.65 -1.30 8.31
CA GLY A 98 -4.37 -2.49 8.74
C GLY A 98 -5.61 -2.81 7.91
N PRO A 99 -6.53 -1.86 7.65
CA PRO A 99 -7.72 -2.11 6.84
C PRO A 99 -7.39 -2.54 5.40
N PHE A 100 -6.31 -1.98 4.82
CA PHE A 100 -5.86 -2.38 3.49
C PHE A 100 -5.27 -3.78 3.53
N MET A 101 -4.35 -4.07 4.45
CA MET A 101 -3.76 -5.40 4.63
C MET A 101 -4.85 -6.47 4.78
N GLN A 102 -5.85 -6.23 5.64
CA GLN A 102 -6.99 -7.11 5.82
C GLN A 102 -7.76 -7.35 4.52
N ARG A 103 -8.05 -6.29 3.75
CA ARG A 103 -8.73 -6.42 2.45
C ARG A 103 -7.97 -7.31 1.49
N TRP A 104 -6.64 -7.27 1.51
CA TRP A 104 -5.77 -8.06 0.66
C TRP A 104 -5.44 -9.45 1.24
N GLY A 105 -6.05 -9.83 2.35
CA GLY A 105 -5.85 -11.13 3.00
C GLY A 105 -4.45 -11.30 3.59
N TYR A 106 -3.81 -10.19 3.97
CA TYR A 106 -2.57 -10.24 4.77
C TYR A 106 -2.94 -10.44 6.24
N GLU A 107 -2.17 -11.30 6.89
CA GLU A 107 -2.16 -11.41 8.34
C GLU A 107 -1.39 -10.24 8.93
N LEU A 108 -1.91 -9.66 10.01
CA LEU A 108 -1.19 -8.64 10.75
C LEU A 108 -0.14 -9.30 11.65
N PRO A 109 1.02 -8.66 11.87
CA PRO A 109 1.96 -9.10 12.89
C PRO A 109 1.25 -9.18 14.26
N PRO A 110 1.54 -10.20 15.09
CA PRO A 110 0.90 -10.35 16.40
C PRO A 110 0.98 -9.10 17.28
N GLU A 111 2.09 -8.36 17.18
CA GLU A 111 2.38 -7.13 17.94
C GLU A 111 1.44 -5.97 17.58
N TRP A 112 0.81 -6.02 16.41
CA TRP A 112 -0.18 -5.03 15.98
C TRP A 112 -1.57 -5.30 16.58
N GLY A 113 -1.78 -6.52 17.10
CA GLY A 113 -3.09 -7.01 17.51
C GLY A 113 -4.09 -7.04 16.33
N GLY A 114 -5.34 -6.69 16.62
CA GLY A 114 -6.39 -6.65 15.61
C GLY A 114 -6.39 -5.38 14.76
N VAL A 115 -6.96 -5.45 13.55
CA VAL A 115 -7.13 -4.25 12.70
C VAL A 115 -7.98 -3.20 13.42
N SER A 116 -7.46 -1.97 13.50
CA SER A 116 -8.08 -0.79 14.10
C SER A 116 -9.51 -0.57 13.61
N VAL A 117 -10.47 -0.49 14.54
CA VAL A 117 -11.88 -0.23 14.24
C VAL A 117 -12.05 1.11 13.56
N LEU A 118 -11.42 2.17 14.07
CA LEU A 118 -11.46 3.51 13.49
C LEU A 118 -10.86 3.50 12.07
N GLY A 119 -9.75 2.78 11.87
CA GLY A 119 -9.16 2.59 10.56
C GLY A 119 -10.13 1.94 9.58
N ARG A 120 -10.84 0.88 9.98
CA ARG A 120 -11.85 0.19 9.14
C ARG A 120 -12.97 1.12 8.73
N VAL A 121 -13.53 1.87 9.69
CA VAL A 121 -14.62 2.83 9.42
C VAL A 121 -14.16 3.89 8.43
N GLN A 122 -13.01 4.53 8.68
CA GLN A 122 -12.45 5.54 7.77
C GLN A 122 -12.17 4.95 6.38
N PHE A 123 -11.65 3.73 6.30
CA PHE A 123 -11.37 3.05 5.04
C PHE A 123 -12.64 2.73 4.25
N ALA A 124 -13.73 2.36 4.94
CA ALA A 124 -15.03 2.12 4.35
C ALA A 124 -15.67 3.42 3.84
N VAL A 125 -15.66 4.49 4.63
CA VAL A 125 -16.22 5.81 4.24
C VAL A 125 -15.49 6.38 3.02
N LEU A 126 -14.15 6.28 2.99
CA LEU A 126 -13.36 6.81 1.87
C LEU A 126 -13.42 5.93 0.61
N ALA A 127 -14.01 4.74 0.69
CA ALA A 127 -14.10 3.79 -0.41
C ALA A 127 -14.75 4.37 -1.67
N GLY A 128 -15.93 4.96 -1.52
CA GLY A 128 -16.74 5.50 -2.62
C GLY A 128 -16.03 6.66 -3.33
N PRO A 129 -15.61 7.72 -2.59
CA PRO A 129 -14.86 8.82 -3.16
C PRO A 129 -13.58 8.38 -3.88
N ARG A 130 -12.80 7.46 -3.29
CA ARG A 130 -11.58 6.93 -3.90
C ARG A 130 -11.86 6.11 -5.15
N HIS A 131 -12.91 5.29 -5.13
CA HIS A 131 -13.33 4.53 -6.31
C HIS A 131 -13.67 5.47 -7.47
N LEU A 132 -14.46 6.52 -7.23
CA LEU A 132 -14.82 7.50 -8.24
C LEU A 132 -13.58 8.25 -8.76
N TYR A 133 -12.72 8.72 -7.84
CA TYR A 133 -11.47 9.40 -8.19
C TYR A 133 -10.56 8.54 -9.06
N TRP A 134 -10.32 7.28 -8.70
CA TRP A 134 -9.44 6.43 -9.52
C TRP A 134 -10.08 6.04 -10.85
N ARG A 135 -11.38 5.73 -10.86
CA ARG A 135 -12.09 5.34 -12.08
C ARG A 135 -12.17 6.46 -13.10
N PHE A 136 -12.42 7.70 -12.66
CA PHE A 136 -12.77 8.80 -13.58
C PHE A 136 -11.79 9.96 -13.62
N ILE A 137 -10.93 10.13 -12.61
CA ILE A 137 -10.05 11.30 -12.50
C ILE A 137 -8.59 10.93 -12.68
N ARG A 138 -8.09 9.86 -12.06
CA ARG A 138 -6.64 9.55 -12.08
C ARG A 138 -6.16 8.99 -13.42
N TYR A 139 -6.90 8.02 -13.98
CA TYR A 139 -6.47 7.29 -15.19
C TYR A 139 -7.22 7.70 -16.46
N ASN A 140 -8.23 8.56 -16.35
CA ASN A 140 -8.93 9.08 -17.52
C ASN A 140 -8.14 10.26 -18.12
N SER A 141 -7.38 10.00 -19.18
CA SER A 141 -6.69 11.02 -19.99
C SER A 141 -7.62 11.67 -21.04
N GLY A 142 -8.87 11.20 -21.18
CA GLY A 142 -9.87 11.73 -22.10
C GLY A 142 -10.35 13.15 -21.77
N PHE A 143 -11.08 13.77 -22.70
CA PHE A 143 -11.60 15.15 -22.58
C PHE A 143 -12.42 15.38 -21.30
N SER A 144 -13.31 14.43 -20.96
CA SER A 144 -14.13 14.47 -19.73
C SER A 144 -13.28 14.43 -18.45
N GLY A 145 -12.23 13.60 -18.41
CA GLY A 145 -11.29 13.56 -17.29
C GLY A 145 -10.47 14.85 -17.14
N ARG A 146 -10.12 15.50 -18.25
CA ARG A 146 -9.44 16.82 -18.24
C ARG A 146 -10.36 17.94 -17.76
N MET A 147 -11.62 17.98 -18.21
CA MET A 147 -12.64 18.93 -17.75
C MET A 147 -12.93 18.77 -16.26
N LEU A 148 -13.13 17.55 -15.78
CA LEU A 148 -13.45 17.29 -14.37
C LEU A 148 -12.27 17.64 -13.43
N ARG A 149 -11.02 17.38 -13.86
CA ARG A 149 -9.83 17.84 -13.12
C ARG A 149 -9.73 19.37 -13.05
N ARG A 150 -10.04 20.07 -14.15
CA ARG A 150 -10.08 21.55 -14.18
C ARG A 150 -11.17 22.12 -13.28
N PHE A 151 -12.38 21.57 -13.34
CA PHE A 151 -13.50 21.99 -12.51
C PHE A 151 -13.23 21.80 -11.01
N LEU A 152 -12.55 20.71 -10.64
CA LEU A 152 -12.20 20.40 -9.25
C LEU A 152 -10.86 21.01 -8.78
N GLY A 153 -10.17 21.79 -9.62
CA GLY A 153 -8.86 22.37 -9.28
C GLY A 153 -7.72 21.35 -9.07
N LEU A 154 -7.87 20.12 -9.58
CA LEU A 154 -6.92 19.03 -9.39
C LEU A 154 -5.84 19.04 -10.49
N LYS A 155 -4.57 19.11 -10.10
CA LYS A 155 -3.45 18.93 -11.04
C LYS A 155 -3.39 17.47 -11.51
N ALA A 156 -2.94 17.26 -12.75
CA ALA A 156 -2.67 15.92 -13.27
C ALA A 156 -1.69 15.22 -12.31
N ALA A 157 -2.03 13.99 -11.90
CA ALA A 157 -1.12 13.18 -11.11
C ALA A 157 0.04 12.76 -12.03
N ALA A 158 1.23 13.30 -11.76
CA ALA A 158 2.48 12.82 -12.33
C ALA A 158 2.76 11.37 -11.91
#